data_AF-A0A971Q6Y9-F1
#
_entry.id   AF-A0A971Q6Y9-F1
#
_cell.length_a   1.000
_cell.length_b   1.000
_cell.length_c   1.000
_cell.angle_alpha   90.00
_cell.angle_beta   90.00
_cell.angle_gamma   90.00
#
_symmetry.space_group_name_H-M   'P 1'
#
loop_
_entity.id
_entity.type
_entity.pdbx_description
1 polymer ?
#
loop_
_entity_poly.entity_id
_entity_poly.type
_entity_poly.pdbx_seq_one_letter_code
_entity_poly.pdbx_strand_id
1 'polypeptide(L)'
;MADEELKSCEVCGATVYPEHIKAGRAAFWAGQLLCAVCLNEKKSESSSTAAPAVAGQEEPLSLVDEDDMDKSSSRIIKAMGAGGVASQGGFDDSKLARAVNKSGTGATRVRIFHTKMNDGAVNFMSQTINEWVDQNPEVEIKIVESTVGVWEGKHPEPHLILTIWY
;
A
#
# COMPACT_ATOMS: atom_id res chain seq x y z
N MET A 1 8.78 -6.56 -42.69
CA MET A 1 8.23 -5.98 -41.45
C MET A 1 6.96 -6.76 -41.19
N ALA A 2 6.95 -7.64 -40.19
CA ALA A 2 5.79 -8.48 -39.91
C ALA A 2 4.78 -7.60 -39.17
N ASP A 3 3.63 -7.35 -39.78
CA ASP A 3 2.45 -6.82 -39.11
C ASP A 3 2.01 -7.83 -38.04
N GLU A 4 2.54 -7.68 -36.82
CA GLU A 4 2.06 -8.42 -35.66
C GLU A 4 0.64 -7.93 -35.35
N GLU A 5 -0.34 -8.72 -35.79
CA GLU A 5 -1.77 -8.48 -35.67
C GLU A 5 -2.15 -8.27 -34.19
N LEU A 6 -2.32 -7.00 -33.82
CA LEU A 6 -2.76 -6.60 -32.48
C LEU A 6 -4.19 -7.11 -32.27
N LYS A 7 -4.39 -7.92 -31.23
CA LYS A 7 -5.70 -8.43 -30.86
C LYS A 7 -6.32 -7.53 -29.80
N SER A 8 -7.64 -7.62 -29.61
CA SER A 8 -8.35 -6.88 -28.57
C SER A 8 -9.10 -7.83 -27.65
N CYS A 9 -9.20 -7.47 -26.37
CA CYS A 9 -10.03 -8.15 -25.40
C CYS A 9 -11.50 -8.03 -25.81
N GLU A 10 -12.23 -9.14 -25.82
CA GLU A 10 -13.64 -9.15 -26.23
C GLU A 10 -14.59 -8.55 -25.18
N VAL A 11 -14.15 -8.44 -23.92
CA VAL A 11 -14.97 -7.92 -22.81
C VAL A 11 -14.81 -6.41 -22.66
N CYS A 12 -13.57 -5.91 -22.63
CA CYS A 12 -13.28 -4.50 -22.35
C CYS A 12 -12.70 -3.73 -23.55
N GLY A 13 -12.48 -4.38 -24.69
CA GLY A 13 -11.93 -3.75 -25.89
C GLY A 13 -10.44 -3.39 -25.78
N ALA A 14 -9.77 -3.69 -24.67
CA ALA A 14 -8.36 -3.35 -24.48
C ALA A 14 -7.46 -4.09 -25.48
N THR A 15 -6.46 -3.39 -26.00
CA THR A 15 -5.45 -3.98 -26.90
C THR A 15 -4.60 -5.01 -26.15
N VAL A 16 -4.55 -6.23 -26.69
CA VAL A 16 -3.78 -7.37 -26.20
C VAL A 16 -2.62 -7.60 -27.16
N TYR A 17 -1.42 -7.31 -26.67
CA TYR A 17 -0.20 -7.55 -27.41
C TYR A 17 0.21 -9.04 -27.36
N PRO A 18 0.88 -9.57 -28.39
CA PRO A 18 1.32 -10.97 -28.43
C PRO A 18 2.21 -11.39 -27.24
N GLU A 19 3.03 -10.49 -26.71
CA GLU A 19 3.84 -10.74 -25.51
C GLU A 19 2.99 -10.96 -24.26
N HIS A 20 1.79 -10.39 -24.17
CA HIS A 20 0.88 -10.62 -23.05
C HIS A 20 0.31 -12.04 -23.07
N ILE A 21 0.11 -12.60 -24.27
CA ILE A 21 -0.32 -13.99 -24.45
C ILE A 21 0.83 -14.94 -24.12
N LYS A 22 2.05 -14.66 -24.63
CA LYS A 22 3.25 -15.47 -24.34
C LYS A 22 3.63 -15.47 -22.86
N ALA A 23 3.46 -14.33 -22.17
CA ALA A 23 3.74 -14.19 -20.74
C ALA A 23 2.62 -14.73 -19.83
N GLY A 24 1.53 -15.27 -20.39
CA GLY A 24 0.39 -15.80 -19.62
C GLY A 24 -0.42 -14.72 -18.88
N ARG A 25 -0.25 -13.44 -19.26
CA ARG A 25 -1.01 -12.31 -18.71
C ARG A 25 -2.34 -12.13 -19.42
N ALA A 26 -2.47 -12.54 -20.67
CA ALA A 26 -3.71 -12.60 -21.42
C ALA A 26 -3.92 -14.02 -21.94
N ALA A 27 -5.14 -14.53 -21.90
CA ALA A 27 -5.43 -15.90 -22.30
C ALA A 27 -6.85 -16.00 -22.87
N PHE A 28 -7.08 -17.07 -23.63
CA PHE A 28 -8.41 -17.42 -24.09
C PHE A 28 -9.14 -18.16 -22.96
N TRP A 29 -10.27 -17.60 -22.50
CA TRP A 29 -11.16 -18.22 -21.52
C TRP A 29 -12.51 -18.48 -22.18
N ALA A 30 -12.97 -19.73 -22.18
CA ALA A 30 -14.19 -20.15 -22.87
C ALA A 30 -14.27 -19.73 -24.36
N GLY A 31 -13.13 -19.68 -25.05
CA GLY A 31 -13.04 -19.29 -26.46
C GLY A 31 -12.90 -17.79 -26.72
N GLN A 32 -12.95 -16.94 -25.67
CA GLN A 32 -12.86 -15.49 -25.78
C GLN A 32 -11.49 -14.98 -25.33
N LEU A 33 -10.87 -14.05 -26.07
CA LEU A 33 -9.60 -13.44 -25.65
C LEU A 33 -9.84 -12.43 -24.53
N LEU A 34 -9.28 -12.69 -23.35
CA LEU A 34 -9.35 -11.80 -22.20
C LEU A 34 -7.99 -11.16 -21.90
N CYS A 35 -8.00 -9.87 -21.59
CA CYS A 35 -6.84 -9.17 -21.05
C CYS A 35 -6.58 -9.58 -19.59
N ALA A 36 -5.45 -9.15 -19.04
CA ALA A 36 -5.03 -9.50 -17.68
C ALA A 36 -6.06 -9.17 -16.59
N VAL A 37 -6.79 -8.08 -16.75
CA VAL A 37 -7.79 -7.64 -15.77
C VAL A 37 -9.03 -8.54 -15.84
N CYS A 38 -9.65 -8.66 -17.02
CA CYS A 38 -10.86 -9.45 -17.20
C CYS A 38 -10.62 -10.95 -16.94
N LEU A 39 -9.42 -11.45 -17.24
CA LEU A 39 -9.04 -12.83 -16.95
C LEU A 39 -8.95 -13.07 -15.43
N ASN A 40 -8.41 -12.12 -14.67
CA ASN A 40 -8.30 -12.24 -13.22
C ASN A 40 -9.67 -12.15 -12.53
N GLU A 41 -10.55 -11.28 -13.03
CA GLU A 41 -11.95 -11.19 -12.58
C GLU A 41 -12.69 -12.51 -12.82
N LYS A 42 -12.64 -13.06 -14.04
CA LYS A 42 -13.29 -14.34 -14.37
C LYS A 42 -12.76 -15.51 -13.53
N LYS A 43 -11.46 -15.55 -13.27
CA LYS A 43 -10.85 -16.58 -12.41
C LYS A 43 -11.31 -16.45 -10.96
N SER A 44 -11.46 -15.22 -10.46
CA SER A 44 -11.98 -14.96 -9.11
C SER A 44 -13.45 -15.36 -8.99
N GLU A 45 -14.27 -15.12 -10.02
CA GLU A 45 -15.69 -15.53 -10.06
C GLU A 45 -15.82 -17.07 -10.05
N SER A 46 -15.05 -17.79 -10.88
CA SER A 46 -15.10 -19.26 -10.93
C SER A 46 -14.63 -19.94 -9.64
N SER A 47 -13.92 -19.21 -8.77
CA SER A 47 -13.45 -19.72 -7.47
C SER A 47 -14.53 -19.62 -6.37
N SER A 48 -15.65 -18.96 -6.64
CA SER A 48 -16.70 -18.65 -5.65
C SER A 48 -17.98 -19.47 -5.80
N THR A 49 -18.03 -20.41 -6.73
CA THR A 49 -19.20 -21.28 -6.97
C THR A 49 -18.80 -22.74 -7.15
N ALA A 50 -18.60 -23.45 -6.03
CA ALA A 50 -18.62 -24.91 -6.00
C ALA A 50 -18.97 -25.46 -4.59
N ALA A 51 -20.24 -25.82 -4.42
CA ALA A 51 -20.74 -26.94 -3.61
C ALA A 51 -21.96 -27.51 -4.38
N PRO A 52 -22.27 -28.83 -4.37
CA PRO A 52 -22.40 -29.64 -3.15
C PRO A 52 -21.93 -31.13 -3.20
N ALA A 53 -21.76 -31.71 -1.99
CA ALA A 53 -21.87 -33.12 -1.50
C ALA A 53 -21.04 -34.24 -2.20
N VAL A 54 -20.37 -35.19 -1.51
CA VAL A 54 -20.92 -36.23 -0.61
C VAL A 54 -19.83 -36.86 0.28
N ALA A 55 -20.18 -37.03 1.58
CA ALA A 55 -19.77 -38.01 2.61
C ALA A 55 -18.30 -38.21 3.03
N GLY A 56 -18.04 -37.95 4.33
CA GLY A 56 -16.93 -38.58 5.07
C GLY A 56 -16.54 -37.91 6.39
N GLN A 57 -17.30 -38.17 7.45
CA GLN A 57 -16.94 -38.10 8.89
C GLN A 57 -16.81 -36.71 9.56
N GLU A 58 -17.84 -36.39 10.35
CA GLU A 58 -17.90 -35.29 11.32
C GLU A 58 -17.56 -35.85 12.72
N GLU A 59 -16.50 -35.34 13.35
CA GLU A 59 -16.39 -35.34 14.82
C GLU A 59 -16.44 -33.88 15.28
N PRO A 60 -17.44 -33.47 16.07
CA PRO A 60 -17.60 -32.09 16.50
C PRO A 60 -16.61 -31.78 17.63
N LEU A 61 -15.70 -30.83 17.39
CA LEU A 61 -14.92 -30.20 18.46
C LEU A 61 -15.89 -29.38 19.33
N SER A 62 -16.11 -29.86 20.56
CA SER A 62 -16.95 -29.22 21.57
C SER A 62 -16.36 -27.89 22.02
N LEU A 63 -17.18 -26.82 21.97
CA LEU A 63 -16.98 -25.60 22.74
C LEU A 63 -16.97 -25.95 24.24
N VAL A 64 -15.83 -25.72 24.89
CA VAL A 64 -15.72 -25.73 26.36
C VAL A 64 -16.07 -24.33 26.86
N ASP A 65 -17.12 -24.26 27.67
CA ASP A 65 -17.58 -23.05 28.35
C ASP A 65 -16.56 -22.54 29.39
N GLU A 66 -16.55 -21.22 29.51
CA GLU A 66 -15.63 -20.40 30.28
C GLU A 66 -15.96 -20.43 31.78
N ASP A 67 -15.06 -20.90 32.63
CA ASP A 67 -14.92 -20.43 34.02
C ASP A 67 -13.53 -20.79 34.61
N ASP A 68 -12.86 -19.74 35.10
CA ASP A 68 -11.68 -19.70 36.00
C ASP A 68 -10.29 -20.18 35.50
N MET A 69 -9.45 -19.24 35.03
CA MET A 69 -8.18 -18.88 35.72
C MET A 69 -7.35 -17.80 35.00
N ASP A 70 -7.00 -16.80 35.81
CA ASP A 70 -5.82 -15.93 35.82
C ASP A 70 -5.66 -14.72 34.87
N LYS A 71 -5.83 -13.56 35.51
CA LYS A 71 -5.34 -12.24 35.13
C LYS A 71 -3.80 -12.26 35.03
N SER A 72 -3.24 -12.18 33.83
CA SER A 72 -1.96 -11.49 33.64
C SER A 72 -1.70 -11.07 32.20
N SER A 73 -1.51 -9.75 32.04
CA SER A 73 -0.80 -9.09 30.93
C SER A 73 -1.48 -9.10 29.56
N SER A 74 -2.28 -8.05 29.37
CA SER A 74 -2.49 -7.34 28.11
C SER A 74 -1.33 -7.44 27.11
N ARG A 75 -1.52 -8.24 26.07
CA ARG A 75 -0.89 -7.99 24.77
C ARG A 75 -1.98 -7.80 23.74
N ILE A 76 -2.33 -6.53 23.52
CA ILE A 76 -2.99 -6.08 22.31
C ILE A 76 -2.07 -6.48 21.15
N ILE A 77 -2.42 -7.55 20.45
CA ILE A 77 -1.81 -7.89 19.17
C ILE A 77 -2.36 -6.88 18.17
N LYS A 78 -1.63 -5.77 17.97
CA LYS A 78 -1.81 -4.92 16.80
C LYS A 78 -1.41 -5.77 15.60
N ALA A 79 -2.42 -6.21 14.83
CA ALA A 79 -2.22 -6.96 13.61
C ALA A 79 -1.34 -6.15 12.65
N MET A 80 -0.12 -6.65 12.44
CA MET A 80 0.75 -6.28 11.33
C MET A 80 0.20 -6.92 10.05
N GLY A 81 -0.30 -6.09 9.14
CA GLY A 81 -0.56 -6.40 7.74
C GLY A 81 -0.39 -5.11 6.95
N ALA A 82 0.83 -4.59 6.73
CA ALA A 82 1.88 -5.12 5.84
C ALA A 82 1.40 -5.24 4.38
N GLY A 83 1.06 -4.08 3.80
CA GLY A 83 0.74 -3.87 2.38
C GLY A 83 1.39 -2.61 1.81
N GLY A 84 2.67 -2.39 2.10
CA GLY A 84 3.64 -1.73 1.21
C GLY A 84 3.40 -0.31 0.69
N VAL A 85 3.59 0.69 1.54
CA VAL A 85 4.49 1.80 1.21
C VAL A 85 5.45 1.92 2.40
N ALA A 86 6.74 2.02 2.09
CA ALA A 86 7.84 2.04 3.01
C ALA A 86 7.50 2.73 4.33
N SER A 87 7.92 2.14 5.45
CA SER A 87 8.34 2.98 6.56
C SER A 87 9.17 4.09 5.94
N GLN A 88 8.74 5.35 6.11
CA GLN A 88 9.65 6.47 5.97
C GLN A 88 10.85 6.07 6.81
N GLY A 89 11.96 5.72 6.15
CA GLY A 89 13.04 4.97 6.78
C GLY A 89 13.39 5.64 8.09
N GLY A 90 13.35 4.89 9.21
CA GLY A 90 13.33 5.45 10.56
C GLY A 90 14.29 6.63 10.69
N PHE A 91 13.72 7.85 10.65
CA PHE A 91 14.50 9.07 10.68
C PHE A 91 14.95 9.28 12.12
N ASP A 92 16.22 8.98 12.35
CA ASP A 92 16.86 9.12 13.64
C ASP A 92 17.48 10.52 13.77
N ASP A 93 16.71 11.44 14.35
CA ASP A 93 17.12 12.82 14.61
C ASP A 93 18.31 12.90 15.58
N SER A 94 18.62 11.84 16.33
CA SER A 94 19.75 11.82 17.28
C SER A 94 21.12 11.91 16.59
N LYS A 95 21.19 11.56 15.30
CA LYS A 95 22.43 11.64 14.49
C LYS A 95 22.73 13.05 14.00
N LEU A 96 21.80 14.00 14.16
CA LEU A 96 21.94 15.35 13.65
C LEU A 96 22.69 16.24 14.66
N ALA A 97 23.92 16.61 14.33
CA ALA A 97 24.80 17.39 15.21
C ALA A 97 24.34 18.84 15.48
N ARG A 98 23.53 19.44 14.58
CA ARG A 98 23.03 20.81 14.76
C ARG A 98 21.84 20.83 15.71
N ALA A 99 21.88 21.69 16.72
CA ALA A 99 20.76 21.92 17.61
C ALA A 99 19.56 22.54 16.87
N VAL A 100 18.36 22.21 17.34
CA VAL A 100 17.11 22.84 16.87
C VAL A 100 17.01 24.24 17.47
N ASN A 101 16.52 25.20 16.69
CA ASN A 101 16.42 26.60 17.10
C ASN A 101 14.96 27.08 17.06
N LYS A 102 14.49 27.68 18.15
CA LYS A 102 13.13 28.25 18.32
C LYS A 102 13.02 29.76 18.06
N SER A 103 13.97 30.34 17.32
CA SER A 103 14.02 31.78 17.11
C SER A 103 13.08 32.32 16.03
N GLY A 104 12.20 31.50 15.44
CA GLY A 104 11.35 31.86 14.30
C GLY A 104 12.07 32.02 12.96
N THR A 105 13.41 32.08 12.95
CA THR A 105 14.24 32.18 11.75
C THR A 105 15.41 31.19 11.79
N GLY A 106 16.05 30.97 10.64
CA GLY A 106 17.23 30.10 10.53
C GLY A 106 16.90 28.63 10.80
N ALA A 107 16.25 27.96 9.86
CA ALA A 107 16.06 26.51 9.93
C ALA A 107 17.42 25.80 9.95
N THR A 108 17.58 24.85 10.87
CA THR A 108 18.85 24.10 11.04
C THR A 108 18.72 22.67 10.54
N ARG A 109 17.50 22.17 10.37
CA ARG A 109 17.18 20.82 9.93
C ARG A 109 16.10 20.85 8.84
N VAL A 110 16.02 19.75 8.13
CA VAL A 110 15.04 19.54 7.06
C VAL A 110 14.51 18.12 7.16
N ARG A 111 13.21 17.97 6.96
CA ARG A 111 12.54 16.67 6.87
C ARG A 111 11.65 16.67 5.65
N ILE A 112 11.73 15.58 4.89
CA ILE A 112 10.96 15.40 3.66
C ILE A 112 9.92 14.32 3.92
N PHE A 113 8.66 14.67 3.70
CA PHE A 113 7.54 13.75 3.65
C PHE A 113 7.13 13.60 2.20
N HIS A 114 6.80 12.39 1.76
CA HIS A 114 6.21 12.19 0.46
C HIS A 114 5.09 11.16 0.57
N THR A 115 4.09 11.29 -0.30
CA THR A 115 2.98 10.34 -0.35
C THR A 115 2.42 10.23 -1.75
N LYS A 116 1.82 9.08 -2.06
CA LYS A 116 1.06 8.89 -3.29
C LYS A 116 -0.12 9.85 -3.32
N MET A 117 -0.52 10.32 -4.50
CA MET A 117 -1.66 11.22 -4.64
C MET A 117 -3.00 10.48 -4.61
N ASN A 118 -3.37 9.95 -3.44
CA ASN A 118 -4.70 9.45 -3.16
C ASN A 118 -5.15 9.89 -1.76
N ASP A 119 -6.46 9.92 -1.53
CA ASP A 119 -7.05 10.48 -0.31
C ASP A 119 -6.53 9.79 0.97
N GLY A 120 -6.52 8.45 0.99
CA GLY A 120 -6.03 7.69 2.14
C GLY A 120 -4.56 7.97 2.48
N ALA A 121 -3.70 8.08 1.46
CA ALA A 121 -2.27 8.31 1.63
C ALA A 121 -1.96 9.77 2.04
N VAL A 122 -2.75 10.73 1.59
CA VAL A 122 -2.65 12.14 2.02
C VAL A 122 -3.13 12.32 3.46
N ASN A 123 -4.25 11.67 3.82
CA ASN A 123 -4.75 11.68 5.20
C ASN A 123 -3.76 11.01 6.15
N PHE A 124 -3.16 9.89 5.76
CA PHE A 124 -2.13 9.23 6.54
C PHE A 124 -0.87 10.10 6.71
N MET A 125 -0.39 10.75 5.64
CA MET A 125 0.75 11.68 5.73
C MET A 125 0.47 12.83 6.71
N SER A 126 -0.76 13.35 6.71
CA SER A 126 -1.18 14.41 7.63
C SER A 126 -1.12 13.95 9.08
N GLN A 127 -1.58 12.72 9.37
CA GLN A 127 -1.46 12.13 10.71
C GLN A 127 0.00 11.95 11.12
N THR A 128 0.84 11.42 10.23
CA THR A 128 2.28 11.21 10.50
C THR A 128 3.01 12.52 10.80
N ILE A 129 2.70 13.60 10.07
CA ILE A 129 3.30 14.91 10.32
C ILE A 129 2.89 15.45 11.69
N ASN A 130 1.60 15.41 12.04
CA ASN A 130 1.13 15.88 13.35
C ASN A 130 1.73 15.06 14.48
N GLU A 131 1.74 13.73 14.38
CA GLU A 131 2.34 12.85 15.39
C GLU A 131 3.84 13.14 15.56
N TRP A 132 4.56 13.41 14.47
CA TRP A 132 5.97 13.81 14.54
C TRP A 132 6.15 15.15 15.26
N VAL A 133 5.33 16.16 14.96
CA VAL A 133 5.41 17.46 15.63
C VAL A 133 5.10 17.34 17.12
N ASP A 134 4.08 16.56 17.49
CA ASP A 134 3.68 16.33 18.88
C ASP A 134 4.77 15.62 19.69
N GLN A 135 5.50 14.69 19.06
CA GLN A 135 6.62 13.98 19.69
C GLN A 135 7.90 14.82 19.83
N ASN A 136 8.01 15.93 19.09
CA ASN A 136 9.21 16.77 19.06
C ASN A 136 8.86 18.23 19.40
N PRO A 137 8.48 18.56 20.65
CA PRO A 137 8.06 19.91 21.06
C PRO A 137 9.19 20.96 20.98
N GLU A 138 10.43 20.53 20.76
CA GLU A 138 11.57 21.39 20.44
C GLU A 138 11.56 21.95 19.02
N VAL A 139 10.83 21.29 18.11
CA VAL A 139 10.75 21.62 16.69
C VAL A 139 9.85 22.83 16.48
N GLU A 140 10.37 23.82 15.76
CA GLU A 140 9.59 24.95 15.26
C GLU A 140 9.64 24.92 13.73
N ILE A 141 8.51 24.67 13.08
CA ILE A 141 8.41 24.67 11.62
C ILE A 141 8.51 26.11 11.11
N LYS A 142 9.50 26.38 10.26
CA LYS A 142 9.77 27.73 9.72
C LYS A 142 9.32 27.88 8.29
N ILE A 143 9.60 26.88 7.46
CA ILE A 143 9.29 26.91 6.02
C ILE A 143 8.74 25.55 5.62
N VAL A 144 7.68 25.56 4.82
CA VAL A 144 7.10 24.37 4.21
C VAL A 144 7.03 24.61 2.70
N GLU A 145 7.64 23.71 1.94
CA GLU A 145 7.61 23.73 0.48
C GLU A 145 6.89 22.48 0.00
N SER A 146 5.95 22.67 -0.93
CA SER A 146 5.23 21.57 -1.58
C SER A 146 5.62 21.48 -3.04
N THR A 147 5.77 20.26 -3.53
CA THR A 147 6.01 19.97 -4.94
C THR A 147 5.35 18.66 -5.31
N VAL A 148 4.78 18.59 -6.50
CA VAL A 148 4.31 17.33 -7.09
C VAL A 148 5.37 16.86 -8.07
N GLY A 149 5.82 15.63 -7.92
CA GLY A 149 6.88 15.07 -8.75
C GLY A 149 6.77 13.56 -8.89
N VAL A 150 7.48 12.99 -9.85
CA VAL A 150 7.59 11.54 -10.00
C VAL A 150 8.60 11.04 -8.97
N TRP A 151 8.18 10.15 -8.08
CA TRP A 151 9.07 9.50 -7.12
C TRP A 151 9.47 8.12 -7.65
N GLU A 152 10.77 7.88 -7.79
CA GLU A 152 11.29 6.63 -8.33
C GLU A 152 11.33 5.55 -7.24
N GLY A 153 10.34 4.66 -7.26
CA GLY A 153 10.30 3.43 -6.48
C GLY A 153 10.37 2.20 -7.39
N LYS A 154 9.65 1.13 -7.02
CA LYS A 154 9.46 -0.03 -7.91
C LYS A 154 8.73 0.35 -9.20
N HIS A 155 7.80 1.29 -9.11
CA HIS A 155 7.09 1.90 -10.22
C HIS A 155 7.19 3.42 -10.08
N PRO A 156 7.45 4.17 -11.18
CA PRO A 156 7.42 5.62 -11.15
C PRO A 156 5.97 6.08 -10.96
N GLU A 157 5.71 6.79 -9.88
CA GLU A 157 4.37 7.27 -9.54
C GLU A 157 4.40 8.75 -9.12
N PRO A 158 3.34 9.53 -9.41
CA PRO A 158 3.25 10.92 -8.97
C PRO A 158 3.01 10.96 -7.46
N HIS A 159 3.89 11.69 -6.78
CA HIS A 159 3.84 11.90 -5.34
C HIS A 159 3.69 13.38 -5.03
N LEU A 160 2.95 13.67 -3.96
CA LEU A 160 3.05 14.93 -3.25
C LEU A 160 4.28 14.84 -2.34
N ILE A 161 5.20 15.79 -2.49
CA ILE A 161 6.44 15.91 -1.73
C ILE A 161 6.34 17.19 -0.91
N LEU A 162 6.50 17.07 0.40
CA LEU A 162 6.54 18.16 1.36
C LEU A 162 7.93 18.23 2.00
N THR A 163 8.59 19.36 1.84
CA THR A 163 9.87 19.66 2.49
C THR A 163 9.62 20.62 3.63
N ILE A 164 9.87 20.17 4.85
CA ILE A 164 9.67 20.94 6.08
C ILE A 164 11.02 21.32 6.66
N TRP A 165 11.27 22.63 6.74
CA TRP A 165 12.46 23.21 7.34
C TRP A 165 12.15 23.70 8.76
N TYR A 166 12.97 23.27 9.72
CA TYR A 166 12.80 23.55 11.16
C TYR A 166 14.13 23.87 11.86
#